data_AF-A0A412GUR0-F1
#
_entry.id   AF-A0A412GUR0-F1
#
_cell.length_a   1.000
_cell.length_b   1.000
_cell.length_c   1.000
_cell.angle_alpha   90.00
_cell.angle_beta   90.00
_cell.angle_gamma   90.00
#
_symmetry.space_group_name_H-M   'P 1'
#
loop_
_entity.id
_entity.type
_entity.pdbx_description
1 polymer ?
#
loop_
_entity_poly.entity_id
_entity_poly.type
_entity_poly.pdbx_seq_one_letter_code
_entity_poly.pdbx_strand_id
1 'polypeptide(L)'
;MAKKFNSVMPENEINIIESICKKGKTPKECATIKKFIVETINDGNLMIGFDLSDFMTLFHNDGTISVLEASTDALDENRMEKLLDQLIQQCEVTSFHEMILCIRCPKVNELTMSELCLLGDWFDKFDEGIQILWGFTHEELQDNPQLHATALVQ
;
A
#
# COMPACT_ATOMS: atom_id res chain seq x y z
N MET A 1 -28.31 -2.02 -1.57
CA MET A 1 -27.95 -1.39 -2.85
C MET A 1 -26.72 -0.53 -2.62
N ALA A 2 -25.53 -1.04 -2.95
CA ALA A 2 -24.31 -0.25 -2.86
C ALA A 2 -24.37 0.86 -3.91
N LYS A 3 -24.28 2.12 -3.48
CA LYS A 3 -24.04 3.24 -4.39
C LYS A 3 -22.67 2.99 -5.03
N LYS A 4 -22.63 2.60 -6.31
CA LYS A 4 -21.43 2.79 -7.12
C LYS A 4 -21.21 4.30 -7.22
N PHE A 5 -20.34 4.84 -6.38
CA PHE A 5 -19.79 6.17 -6.57
C PHE A 5 -18.91 6.13 -7.81
N ASN A 6 -19.51 6.37 -8.98
CA ASN A 6 -18.77 6.85 -10.14
C ASN A 6 -18.55 8.36 -9.94
N SER A 7 -17.74 8.75 -8.96
CA SER A 7 -17.19 10.11 -8.95
C SER A 7 -16.00 10.10 -9.90
N VAL A 8 -16.17 10.78 -11.04
CA VAL A 8 -15.03 11.14 -11.88
C VAL A 8 -14.11 12.00 -11.02
N MET A 9 -12.89 11.53 -10.80
CA MET A 9 -11.89 12.22 -9.99
C MET A 9 -11.65 13.62 -10.58
N PRO A 10 -11.62 14.70 -9.77
CA PRO A 10 -11.33 16.05 -10.25
C PRO A 10 -10.01 16.13 -11.04
N GLU A 11 -9.97 16.95 -12.08
CA GLU A 11 -8.78 17.10 -12.96
C GLU A 11 -7.51 17.46 -12.18
N ASN A 12 -7.63 18.26 -11.12
CA ASN A 12 -6.51 18.59 -10.24
C ASN A 12 -5.93 17.36 -9.51
N GLU A 13 -6.80 16.45 -9.06
CA GLU A 13 -6.36 15.21 -8.40
C GLU A 13 -5.68 14.27 -9.39
N ILE A 14 -6.22 14.18 -10.61
CA ILE A 14 -5.59 13.42 -11.71
C ILE A 14 -4.17 13.95 -11.99
N ASN A 15 -4.00 15.26 -12.08
CA ASN A 15 -2.70 15.88 -12.34
C ASN A 15 -1.68 15.60 -11.23
N ILE A 16 -2.12 15.58 -9.97
CA ILE A 16 -1.25 15.24 -8.83
C ILE A 16 -0.82 13.78 -8.92
N ILE A 17 -1.77 12.85 -9.13
CA ILE A 17 -1.46 11.43 -9.28
C ILE A 17 -0.49 11.20 -10.44
N GLU A 18 -0.69 11.90 -11.55
CA GLU A 18 0.21 11.82 -12.71
C GLU A 18 1.61 12.37 -12.43
N SER A 19 1.73 13.40 -11.59
CA SER A 19 3.02 13.90 -11.13
C SER A 19 3.75 12.86 -10.29
N ILE A 20 3.05 12.24 -9.33
CA ILE A 20 3.63 11.22 -8.44
C ILE A 20 4.02 9.96 -9.22
N CYS A 21 3.15 9.44 -10.09
CA CYS A 21 3.44 8.19 -10.79
C CYS A 21 4.61 8.28 -11.79
N LYS A 22 4.88 9.49 -12.32
CA LYS A 22 6.07 9.76 -13.17
C LYS A 22 7.39 9.59 -12.43
N LYS A 23 7.38 9.52 -11.10
CA LYS A 23 8.56 9.22 -10.28
C LYS A 23 8.95 7.74 -10.32
N GLY A 24 8.13 6.85 -10.91
CA GLY A 24 8.52 5.46 -11.14
C GLY A 24 9.63 5.31 -12.19
N LYS A 25 10.53 4.32 -12.05
CA LYS A 25 11.66 4.11 -12.98
C LYS A 25 11.19 3.67 -14.36
N THR A 26 10.09 2.92 -14.41
CA THR A 26 9.58 2.30 -15.64
C THR A 26 8.13 2.68 -15.93
N PRO A 27 7.67 2.59 -17.21
CA PRO A 27 6.26 2.76 -17.53
C PRO A 27 5.34 1.80 -16.77
N LYS A 28 5.83 0.60 -16.45
CA LYS A 28 5.09 -0.40 -15.65
C LYS A 28 4.91 0.09 -14.21
N GLU A 29 5.98 0.54 -13.55
CA GLU A 29 5.87 1.10 -12.19
C GLU A 29 4.99 2.34 -12.16
N CYS A 30 5.10 3.22 -13.15
CA CYS A 30 4.21 4.38 -13.27
C CYS A 30 2.73 3.95 -13.32
N ALA A 31 2.40 2.94 -14.12
CA ALA A 31 1.04 2.38 -14.16
C ALA A 31 0.63 1.75 -12.81
N THR A 32 1.53 1.02 -12.15
CA THR A 32 1.27 0.39 -10.85
C THR A 32 1.08 1.42 -9.74
N ILE A 33 1.92 2.46 -9.66
CA ILE A 33 1.78 3.56 -8.70
C ILE A 33 0.44 4.27 -8.91
N LYS A 34 0.11 4.61 -10.16
CA LYS A 34 -1.18 5.24 -10.50
C LYS A 34 -2.35 4.36 -10.05
N LYS A 35 -2.31 3.07 -10.37
CA LYS A 35 -3.33 2.10 -9.95
C LYS A 35 -3.45 2.04 -8.42
N PHE A 36 -2.33 1.92 -7.71
CA PHE A 36 -2.29 1.87 -6.25
C PHE A 36 -2.93 3.10 -5.61
N ILE A 37 -2.56 4.31 -6.04
CA ILE A 37 -3.11 5.56 -5.49
C ILE A 37 -4.62 5.63 -5.75
N VAL A 38 -5.04 5.37 -6.99
CA VAL A 38 -6.46 5.42 -7.38
C VAL A 38 -7.28 4.40 -6.58
N GLU A 39 -6.81 3.16 -6.47
CA GLU A 39 -7.51 2.13 -5.71
C GLU A 39 -7.57 2.48 -4.24
N THR A 40 -6.47 2.97 -3.65
CA THR A 40 -6.44 3.22 -2.21
C THR A 40 -7.21 4.48 -1.80
N ILE A 41 -7.39 5.47 -2.69
CA ILE A 41 -8.24 6.65 -2.41
C ILE A 41 -9.72 6.33 -2.64
N ASN A 42 -10.06 5.53 -3.65
CA ASN A 42 -11.46 5.27 -4.02
C ASN A 42 -12.06 4.03 -3.37
N ASP A 43 -11.29 3.27 -2.59
CA ASP A 43 -11.81 2.08 -1.94
C ASP A 43 -12.77 2.46 -0.81
N GLY A 44 -14.05 2.16 -1.01
CA GLY A 44 -15.09 2.39 -0.01
C GLY A 44 -15.03 1.44 1.18
N ASN A 45 -14.11 0.48 1.21
CA ASN A 45 -13.90 -0.49 2.28
C ASN A 45 -12.66 -0.23 3.14
N LEU A 46 -12.06 0.97 3.04
CA LEU A 46 -10.90 1.35 3.85
C LEU A 46 -11.26 1.35 5.33
N MET A 47 -10.49 0.61 6.12
CA MET A 47 -10.54 0.67 7.58
C MET A 47 -9.53 1.68 8.11
N ILE A 48 -8.34 1.70 7.51
CA ILE A 48 -7.34 2.76 7.66
C ILE A 48 -6.93 3.15 6.24
N GLY A 49 -7.44 4.28 5.79
CA GLY A 49 -7.27 4.75 4.41
C GLY A 49 -6.26 5.89 4.29
N PHE A 50 -5.95 6.21 3.05
CA PHE A 50 -5.14 7.36 2.69
C PHE A 50 -5.98 8.35 1.89
N ASP A 51 -5.64 9.62 1.99
CA ASP A 51 -6.08 10.63 1.05
C ASP A 51 -4.94 11.10 0.16
N LEU A 52 -5.24 11.95 -0.83
CA LEU A 52 -4.23 12.46 -1.76
C LEU A 52 -3.15 13.31 -1.07
N SER A 53 -3.49 13.95 0.07
CA SER A 53 -2.55 14.78 0.81
C SER A 53 -1.48 13.95 1.53
N ASP A 54 -1.79 12.71 1.92
CA ASP A 54 -0.80 11.75 2.43
C ASP A 54 0.27 11.46 1.37
N PHE A 55 -0.15 11.16 0.14
CA PHE A 55 0.76 10.88 -0.97
C PHE A 55 1.60 12.11 -1.36
N MET A 56 1.00 13.30 -1.36
CA MET A 56 1.72 14.54 -1.65
C MET A 56 2.73 14.87 -0.56
N THR A 57 2.35 14.73 0.71
CA THR A 57 3.20 15.02 1.85
C THR A 57 4.37 14.05 1.88
N LEU A 58 4.12 12.77 1.62
CA LEU A 58 5.17 11.77 1.64
C LEU A 58 6.09 11.97 0.44
N PHE A 59 5.58 11.92 -0.79
CA PHE A 59 6.40 11.96 -2.01
C PHE A 59 6.60 13.36 -2.59
N HIS A 60 6.76 14.38 -1.74
CA HIS A 60 6.99 15.77 -2.19
C HIS A 60 8.38 15.98 -2.78
N ASN A 61 9.38 15.25 -2.27
CA ASN A 61 10.78 15.40 -2.65
C ASN A 61 11.08 14.86 -4.05
N ASP A 62 12.11 15.40 -4.70
CA ASP A 62 12.65 14.82 -5.92
C ASP A 62 13.31 13.48 -5.60
N GLY A 63 12.84 12.42 -6.23
CA GLY A 63 13.31 11.07 -6.00
C GLY A 63 12.50 10.06 -6.77
N THR A 64 12.98 8.83 -6.77
CA THR A 64 12.43 7.76 -7.58
C THR A 64 11.61 6.84 -6.71
N ILE A 65 10.34 6.65 -7.04
CA ILE A 65 9.45 5.74 -6.34
C ILE A 65 9.66 4.32 -6.88
N SER A 66 9.86 3.36 -5.99
CA SER A 66 9.84 1.93 -6.29
C SER A 66 8.63 1.27 -5.65
N VAL A 67 8.11 0.23 -6.32
CA VAL A 67 6.95 -0.54 -5.86
C VAL A 67 7.42 -1.86 -5.30
N LEU A 68 7.02 -2.17 -4.07
CA LEU A 68 7.23 -3.47 -3.44
C LEU A 68 5.89 -4.18 -3.32
N GLU A 69 5.85 -5.46 -3.64
CA GLU A 69 4.62 -6.26 -3.62
C GLU A 69 4.87 -7.58 -2.89
N ALA A 70 3.96 -7.98 -2.01
CA ALA A 70 4.00 -9.24 -1.30
C ALA A 70 2.62 -9.89 -1.26
N SER A 71 2.58 -11.22 -1.25
CA SER A 71 1.33 -11.99 -1.24
C SER A 71 1.52 -13.28 -0.48
N THR A 72 0.50 -13.65 0.27
CA THR A 72 0.42 -14.93 0.97
C THR A 72 -1.01 -15.45 0.96
N ASP A 73 -1.17 -16.76 1.12
CA ASP A 73 -2.47 -17.36 1.37
C ASP A 73 -3.10 -16.71 2.62
N ALA A 74 -4.33 -16.24 2.47
CA ALA A 74 -5.04 -15.59 3.56
C ALA A 74 -5.40 -16.55 4.69
N LEU A 75 -5.37 -17.87 4.48
CA LEU A 75 -5.68 -18.90 5.47
C LEU A 75 -4.45 -19.43 6.20
N ASP A 76 -3.25 -18.95 5.87
CA ASP A 76 -2.01 -19.36 6.52
C ASP A 76 -1.95 -18.78 7.94
N GLU A 77 -1.61 -19.63 8.93
CA GLU A 77 -1.56 -19.24 10.35
C GLU A 77 -0.54 -18.12 10.63
N ASN A 78 0.54 -18.05 9.84
CA ASN A 78 1.59 -17.02 9.96
C ASN A 78 1.61 -16.08 8.75
N ARG A 79 0.46 -15.86 8.11
CA ARG A 79 0.34 -15.05 6.89
C ARG A 79 0.97 -13.66 7.04
N MET A 80 0.72 -12.96 8.15
CA MET A 80 1.20 -11.58 8.31
C MET A 80 2.73 -11.54 8.44
N GLU A 81 3.32 -12.45 9.22
CA GLU A 81 4.79 -12.57 9.35
C GLU A 81 5.43 -12.86 7.98
N LYS A 82 4.89 -13.84 7.24
CA LYS A 82 5.37 -14.19 5.89
C LYS A 82 5.27 -13.02 4.91
N LEU A 83 4.18 -12.25 4.97
CA LEU A 83 3.98 -11.08 4.13
C LEU A 83 5.05 -10.02 4.40
N LEU A 84 5.29 -9.73 5.67
CA LEU A 84 6.29 -8.74 6.11
C LEU A 84 7.73 -9.19 5.81
N ASP A 85 8.02 -10.49 5.92
CA ASP A 85 9.31 -11.06 5.54
C ASP A 85 9.58 -10.99 4.02
N GLN A 86 8.54 -11.12 3.19
CA GLN A 86 8.68 -10.89 1.75
C GLN A 86 8.95 -9.41 1.42
N LEU A 87 8.35 -8.49 2.18
CA LEU A 87 8.58 -7.05 1.99
C LEU A 87 9.98 -6.63 2.45
N ILE A 88 10.46 -7.12 3.60
CA ILE A 88 11.77 -6.72 4.14
C ILE A 88 12.90 -7.16 3.20
N GLN A 89 12.79 -8.35 2.59
CA GLN A 89 13.76 -8.82 1.60
C GLN A 89 13.86 -7.90 0.37
N GLN A 90 12.76 -7.24 0.00
CA GLN A 90 12.73 -6.25 -1.09
C GLN A 90 13.22 -4.87 -0.63
N CYS A 91 13.07 -4.56 0.66
CA CYS A 91 13.62 -3.34 1.27
C CYS A 91 15.15 -3.40 1.39
N GLU A 92 15.73 -4.56 1.72
CA GLU A 92 17.20 -4.70 1.84
C GLU A 92 17.95 -4.36 0.53
N VAL A 93 17.28 -4.49 -0.62
CA VAL A 93 17.85 -4.14 -1.93
C VAL A 93 17.52 -2.71 -2.37
N THR A 94 16.68 -1.99 -1.61
CA THR A 94 16.17 -0.66 -1.96
C THR A 94 16.35 0.28 -0.77
N SER A 95 17.31 1.20 -0.82
CA SER A 95 17.39 2.28 0.18
C SER A 95 16.22 3.26 0.00
N PHE A 96 15.50 3.58 1.07
CA PHE A 96 14.41 4.55 1.06
C PHE A 96 14.35 5.32 2.39
N HIS A 97 13.69 6.46 2.37
CA HIS A 97 13.40 7.30 3.56
C HIS A 97 11.90 7.47 3.76
N GLU A 98 11.10 7.22 2.74
CA GLU A 98 9.65 7.41 2.73
C GLU A 98 8.96 6.11 2.31
N MET A 99 7.93 5.68 3.04
CA MET A 99 7.14 4.50 2.70
C MET A 99 5.65 4.73 2.92
N ILE A 100 4.83 4.33 1.95
CA ILE A 100 3.40 4.12 2.15
C ILE A 100 3.05 2.66 1.91
N LEU A 101 2.44 2.01 2.90
CA LEU A 101 2.10 0.59 2.88
C LEU A 101 0.57 0.42 2.93
N CYS A 102 -0.01 -0.27 1.94
CA CYS A 102 -1.41 -0.68 2.01
C CYS A 102 -1.51 -2.21 2.05
N ILE A 103 -2.22 -2.72 3.05
CA ILE A 103 -2.52 -4.14 3.20
C ILE A 103 -3.97 -4.38 2.79
N ARG A 104 -4.17 -5.34 1.89
CA ARG A 104 -5.47 -5.75 1.38
C ARG A 104 -5.80 -7.14 1.90
N CYS A 105 -6.84 -7.22 2.71
CA CYS A 105 -7.24 -8.45 3.40
C CYS A 105 -8.64 -8.89 2.97
N PRO A 106 -8.89 -10.18 2.71
CA PRO A 106 -10.23 -10.65 2.37
C PRO A 106 -11.15 -10.63 3.60
N LYS A 107 -12.42 -10.20 3.41
CA LYS A 107 -13.44 -10.11 4.49
C LYS A 107 -13.71 -11.41 5.26
N VAL A 108 -13.41 -12.57 4.68
CA VAL A 108 -13.69 -13.89 5.29
C VAL A 108 -12.68 -14.26 6.37
N ASN A 109 -11.48 -13.68 6.32
CA ASN A 109 -10.45 -13.92 7.32
C ASN A 109 -9.76 -12.58 7.62
N GLU A 110 -10.46 -11.69 8.33
CA GLU A 110 -9.95 -10.37 8.69
C GLU A 110 -8.65 -10.46 9.51
N LEU A 111 -7.82 -9.42 9.47
CA LEU A 111 -6.62 -9.34 10.29
C LEU A 111 -7.01 -9.14 11.76
N THR A 112 -6.42 -9.93 12.63
CA THR A 112 -6.55 -9.77 14.07
C THR A 112 -5.66 -8.62 14.57
N MET A 113 -5.98 -8.08 15.75
CA MET A 113 -5.12 -7.08 16.38
C MET A 113 -3.70 -7.61 16.64
N SER A 114 -3.56 -8.90 16.99
CA SER A 114 -2.26 -9.53 17.18
C SER A 114 -1.43 -9.54 15.90
N GLU A 115 -2.05 -9.80 14.74
CA GLU A 115 -1.37 -9.71 13.45
C GLU A 115 -0.98 -8.26 13.12
N LEU A 116 -1.86 -7.29 13.40
CA LEU A 116 -1.55 -5.87 13.18
C LEU A 116 -0.42 -5.37 14.09
N CYS A 117 -0.27 -5.90 15.31
CA CYS A 117 0.85 -5.57 16.18
C CYS A 117 2.22 -5.91 15.56
N LEU A 118 2.29 -6.91 14.68
CA LEU A 118 3.53 -7.28 13.97
C LEU A 118 4.04 -6.16 13.06
N LEU A 119 3.18 -5.21 12.66
CA LEU A 119 3.64 -4.03 11.92
C LEU A 119 4.54 -3.14 12.76
N GLY A 120 4.26 -2.99 14.06
CA GLY A 120 5.12 -2.21 14.97
C GLY A 120 6.52 -2.82 15.03
N ASP A 121 6.59 -4.11 15.32
CA ASP A 121 7.85 -4.86 15.38
C ASP A 121 8.60 -4.85 14.04
N TRP A 122 7.88 -4.74 12.93
CA TRP A 122 8.46 -4.63 11.59
C TRP A 122 8.98 -3.22 11.31
N PHE A 123 8.26 -2.17 11.72
CA PHE A 123 8.71 -0.79 11.58
C PHE A 123 9.99 -0.52 12.39
N ASP A 124 10.12 -1.15 13.55
CA ASP A 124 11.31 -1.06 14.41
C ASP A 124 12.58 -1.66 13.77
N LYS A 125 12.46 -2.38 12.64
CA LYS A 125 13.61 -2.90 11.88
C LYS A 125 14.26 -1.83 10.97
N PHE A 126 13.61 -0.69 10.77
CA PHE A 126 14.08 0.40 9.92
C PHE A 126 14.83 1.47 10.72
N ASP A 127 15.69 2.23 10.05
CA ASP A 127 16.47 3.30 10.68
C ASP A 127 15.58 4.41 11.27
N GLU A 128 16.04 5.00 12.38
CA GLU A 128 15.44 6.17 13.03
C GLU A 128 15.50 7.39 12.09
N GLY A 129 14.48 7.54 11.23
CA GLY A 129 14.44 8.60 10.22
C GLY A 129 13.54 8.29 9.04
N ILE A 130 13.10 7.03 8.91
CA ILE A 130 12.16 6.63 7.87
C ILE A 130 10.74 7.08 8.25
N GLN A 131 10.10 7.81 7.34
CA GLN A 131 8.70 8.20 7.46
C GLN A 131 7.82 7.11 6.85
N ILE A 132 6.98 6.48 7.68
CA ILE A 132 6.09 5.40 7.26
C ILE A 132 4.64 5.78 7.50
N LEU A 133 3.83 5.69 6.45
CA LEU A 133 2.37 5.70 6.52
C LEU A 133 1.86 4.31 6.17
N TRP A 134 0.89 3.81 6.92
CA TRP A 134 0.31 2.50 6.64
C TRP A 134 -1.21 2.53 6.76
N GLY A 135 -1.84 1.65 5.98
CA GLY A 135 -3.27 1.52 5.89
C GLY A 135 -3.67 0.09 5.58
N PHE A 136 -4.94 -0.21 5.82
CA PHE A 136 -5.49 -1.49 5.42
C PHE A 136 -6.93 -1.36 4.95
N THR A 137 -7.27 -2.21 3.99
CA THR A 137 -8.59 -2.29 3.39
C THR A 137 -9.05 -3.74 3.27
N HIS A 138 -10.36 -3.90 3.15
CA HIS A 138 -10.96 -5.19 2.89
C HIS A 138 -11.28 -5.39 1.42
N GLU A 139 -10.79 -6.50 0.87
CA GLU A 139 -11.17 -6.96 -0.46
C GLU A 139 -12.41 -7.86 -0.43
N GLU A 140 -13.16 -7.82 -1.53
CA GLU A 140 -14.27 -8.73 -1.78
C GLU A 140 -13.80 -10.20 -1.84
N LEU A 141 -14.73 -11.12 -1.59
CA LEU A 141 -14.45 -12.55 -1.61
C LEU A 141 -13.87 -13.00 -2.97
N GLN A 142 -12.79 -13.77 -2.91
CA GLN A 142 -12.20 -14.47 -4.05
C GLN A 142 -12.14 -15.97 -3.75
N ASP A 143 -12.14 -16.79 -4.81
CA ASP A 143 -12.07 -18.26 -4.68
C ASP A 143 -10.79 -18.74 -3.99
N ASN A 144 -9.68 -18.01 -4.18
CA ASN A 144 -8.41 -18.21 -3.50
C ASN A 144 -8.06 -16.92 -2.72
N PRO A 145 -8.50 -16.77 -1.47
CA PRO A 145 -8.29 -15.55 -0.72
C PRO A 145 -6.78 -15.36 -0.45
N GLN A 146 -6.25 -14.18 -0.78
CA GLN A 146 -4.86 -13.81 -0.53
C GLN A 146 -4.81 -12.60 0.39
N LEU A 147 -3.85 -12.58 1.31
CA LEU A 147 -3.44 -11.36 1.97
C LEU A 147 -2.36 -10.73 1.10
N HIS A 148 -2.60 -9.50 0.66
CA HIS A 148 -1.71 -8.79 -0.25
C HIS A 148 -1.23 -7.49 0.39
N ALA A 149 0.03 -7.15 0.15
CA ALA A 149 0.57 -5.85 0.50
C ALA A 149 1.24 -5.21 -0.71
N THR A 150 1.01 -3.93 -0.86
CA THR A 150 1.77 -3.09 -1.78
C THR A 150 2.36 -1.93 -1.00
N ALA A 151 3.67 -1.72 -1.14
CA ALA A 151 4.35 -0.55 -0.60
C ALA A 151 4.92 0.30 -1.74
N LEU A 152 4.78 1.62 -1.62
CA LEU A 152 5.57 2.56 -2.42
C LEU A 152 6.67 3.13 -1.54
N VAL A 153 7.91 3.08 -2.03
CA VAL A 153 9.10 3.54 -1.30
C VAL A 153 9.88 4.57 -2.12
N GLN A 154 10.42 5.60 -1.46
CA GLN A 154 11.25 6.64 -2.06
C GLN A 154 12.48 6.95 -1.21
#